data_AF-A0A936D5Q6-F1
#
_entry.id   AF-A0A936D5Q6-F1
#
_cell.length_a   1.000
_cell.length_b   1.000
_cell.length_c   1.000
_cell.angle_alpha   90.00
_cell.angle_beta   90.00
_cell.angle_gamma   90.00
#
_symmetry.space_group_name_H-M   'P 1'
#
loop_
_entity.id
_entity.type
_entity.pdbx_description
1 polymer ?
#
loop_
_entity_poly.entity_id
_entity_poly.type
_entity_poly.pdbx_seq_one_letter_code
_entity_poly.pdbx_strand_id
1 'polypeptide(L)'
;MTLSHRFEMGQHEVTQREWVAAGFVNGATAPNPEAGVEYGSCLASDCPATNLSWFDAIAYANEASRRHEPPLAECYVLEGCEGVRGAGSKCTRVRAAPENVYECRGYRLPTEAEWEYAARAGARTPYYTGPMLAKSYDPTVECHELSEPFLDRAAWYCVTATILAQRTTTTKPVMTKEPNGWGLFDMLGNVAEWTSDEYVGLGFRAGPYTDPGQALGAGDVRTKRGGGVTSSAGATTVSFRLGATWDRIQALGFRLARTLPPPSRCPRPEAKRASSPTSSSVTLSPHVP
;
A
#
# COMPACT_ATOMS: atom_id res chain seq x y z
N MET A 1 3.41 1.32 -18.16
CA MET A 1 3.82 2.23 -17.08
C MET A 1 5.22 1.85 -16.65
N THR A 2 6.06 2.84 -16.42
CA THR A 2 7.46 2.68 -15.99
C THR A 2 7.62 3.43 -14.68
N LEU A 3 8.17 2.78 -13.67
CA LEU A 3 8.66 3.44 -12.46
C LEU A 3 10.16 3.68 -12.66
N SER A 4 10.62 4.93 -12.59
CA SER A 4 12.02 5.29 -12.91
C SER A 4 12.95 5.27 -11.71
N HIS A 5 12.40 5.13 -10.51
CA HIS A 5 13.09 5.10 -9.23
C HIS A 5 12.92 3.73 -8.55
N ARG A 6 13.73 3.54 -7.51
CA ARG A 6 13.57 2.42 -6.57
C ARG A 6 12.80 2.92 -5.36
N PHE A 7 11.96 2.06 -4.80
CA PHE A 7 11.24 2.35 -3.58
C PHE A 7 11.17 1.09 -2.71
N GLU A 8 10.93 1.30 -1.42
CA GLU A 8 10.52 0.26 -0.49
C GLU A 8 9.07 0.50 -0.08
N MET A 9 8.38 -0.57 0.33
CA MET A 9 6.98 -0.54 0.75
C MET A 9 6.82 -1.36 2.02
N GLY A 10 5.95 -0.90 2.91
CA GLY A 10 5.58 -1.61 4.13
C GLY A 10 5.07 -3.01 3.80
N GLN A 11 5.59 -4.00 4.53
CA GLN A 11 5.27 -5.40 4.33
C GLN A 11 3.78 -5.71 4.61
N HIS A 12 3.16 -4.90 5.44
CA HIS A 12 1.76 -4.97 5.85
C HIS A 12 1.15 -3.56 5.93
N GLU A 13 -0.16 -3.48 6.14
CA GLU A 13 -0.88 -2.25 6.46
C GLU A 13 -0.39 -1.69 7.81
N VAL A 14 -0.39 -0.38 8.00
CA VAL A 14 -0.03 0.23 9.30
C VAL A 14 -0.98 -0.30 10.37
N THR A 15 -0.41 -0.87 11.44
CA THR A 15 -1.18 -1.49 12.52
C THR A 15 -1.68 -0.46 13.53
N GLN A 16 -2.71 -0.83 14.31
CA GLN A 16 -3.22 -0.01 15.41
C GLN A 16 -2.14 0.28 16.45
N ARG A 17 -1.22 -0.65 16.72
CA ARG A 17 -0.07 -0.44 17.60
C ARG A 17 0.85 0.65 17.09
N GLU A 18 1.25 0.58 15.83
CA GLU A 18 2.14 1.57 15.21
C GLU A 18 1.48 2.95 15.13
N TRP A 19 0.18 2.98 14.84
CA TRP A 19 -0.66 4.17 14.80
C TRP A 19 -0.74 4.88 16.16
N VAL A 20 -1.11 4.15 17.20
CA VAL A 20 -1.25 4.70 18.56
C VAL A 20 0.11 5.07 19.14
N ALA A 21 1.16 4.26 18.89
CA ALA A 21 2.52 4.62 19.29
C ALA A 21 2.94 5.96 18.68
N ALA A 22 2.48 6.28 17.45
CA ALA A 22 2.68 7.56 16.78
C ALA A 22 1.92 8.75 17.40
N GLY A 23 1.11 8.53 18.43
CA GLY A 23 0.32 9.56 19.10
C GLY A 23 -0.98 9.91 18.37
N PHE A 24 -1.44 9.07 17.45
CA PHE A 24 -2.71 9.26 16.76
C PHE A 24 -3.84 8.57 17.54
N VAL A 25 -5.03 9.18 17.53
CA VAL A 25 -6.23 8.57 18.12
C VAL A 25 -6.58 7.31 17.34
N ASN A 26 -6.85 6.21 18.05
CA ASN A 26 -7.30 4.98 17.39
C ASN A 26 -8.77 5.11 16.99
N GLY A 27 -9.03 5.21 15.67
CA GLY A 27 -10.38 5.28 15.12
C GLY A 27 -11.07 3.92 15.00
N ALA A 28 -10.35 2.80 15.15
CA ALA A 28 -10.89 1.47 14.90
C ALA A 28 -12.07 1.13 15.82
N THR A 29 -13.15 0.62 15.24
CA THR A 29 -14.36 0.21 15.97
C THR A 29 -14.78 -1.19 15.57
N ALA A 30 -15.12 -2.03 16.54
CA ALA A 30 -15.69 -3.35 16.28
C ALA A 30 -17.10 -3.25 15.66
N PRO A 31 -17.57 -4.29 14.96
CA PRO A 31 -18.98 -4.41 14.59
C PRO A 31 -19.87 -4.34 15.84
N ASN A 32 -21.09 -3.83 15.66
CA ASN A 32 -22.12 -3.80 16.68
C ASN A 32 -23.46 -4.24 16.05
N PRO A 33 -23.75 -5.56 16.00
CA PRO A 33 -24.99 -6.08 15.45
C PRO A 33 -26.25 -5.56 16.15
N GLU A 34 -26.18 -5.28 17.46
CA GLU A 34 -27.30 -4.71 18.22
C GLU A 34 -27.66 -3.30 17.73
N ALA A 35 -26.68 -2.56 17.22
CA ALA A 35 -26.86 -1.25 16.59
C ALA A 35 -27.01 -1.33 15.05
N GLY A 36 -27.15 -2.53 14.47
CA GLY A 36 -27.24 -2.74 13.02
C GLY A 36 -25.93 -2.51 12.26
N VAL A 37 -24.78 -2.51 12.95
CA VAL A 37 -23.45 -2.35 12.35
C VAL A 37 -22.80 -3.73 12.20
N GLU A 38 -22.99 -4.36 11.05
CA GLU A 38 -22.55 -5.73 10.79
C GLU A 38 -21.07 -5.86 10.41
N TYR A 39 -20.36 -4.75 10.19
CA TYR A 39 -18.93 -4.78 9.87
C TYR A 39 -18.10 -3.77 10.65
N GLY A 40 -16.81 -4.06 10.79
CA GLY A 40 -15.89 -3.22 11.56
C GLY A 40 -14.46 -3.74 11.56
N SER A 41 -13.68 -3.25 12.52
CA SER A 41 -12.28 -3.62 12.69
C SER A 41 -12.11 -4.62 13.82
N CYS A 42 -11.16 -5.54 13.68
CA CYS A 42 -10.62 -6.19 14.86
C CYS A 42 -9.86 -5.18 15.73
N LEU A 43 -9.79 -5.43 17.03
CA LEU A 43 -9.24 -4.49 18.02
C LEU A 43 -7.93 -4.99 18.66
N ALA A 44 -7.32 -6.04 18.10
CA ALA A 44 -5.99 -6.47 18.50
C ALA A 44 -4.92 -5.47 18.02
N SER A 45 -3.78 -5.42 18.71
CA SER A 45 -2.75 -4.41 18.45
C SER A 45 -2.11 -4.51 17.05
N ASP A 46 -2.13 -5.69 16.46
CA ASP A 46 -1.62 -6.05 15.14
C ASP A 46 -2.70 -6.00 14.04
N CYS A 47 -3.92 -5.58 14.38
CA CYS A 47 -4.94 -5.25 13.38
C CYS A 47 -4.56 -3.97 12.62
N PRO A 48 -4.98 -3.81 11.36
CA PRO A 48 -4.77 -2.58 10.62
C PRO A 48 -5.45 -1.39 11.31
N ALA A 49 -4.80 -0.23 11.26
CA ALA A 49 -5.40 1.04 11.64
C ALA A 49 -6.42 1.45 10.58
N THR A 50 -7.62 1.82 11.03
CA THR A 50 -8.78 2.11 10.17
C THR A 50 -9.53 3.33 10.66
N ASN A 51 -10.59 3.72 9.91
CA ASN A 51 -11.49 4.78 10.31
C ASN A 51 -10.76 6.12 10.53
N LEU A 52 -9.81 6.38 9.63
CA LEU A 52 -8.90 7.52 9.57
C LEU A 52 -9.07 8.23 8.23
N SER A 53 -8.83 9.54 8.19
CA SER A 53 -8.87 10.29 6.94
C SER A 53 -7.59 10.10 6.13
N TRP A 54 -7.64 10.45 4.84
CA TRP A 54 -6.43 10.53 4.02
C TRP A 54 -5.39 11.52 4.59
N PHE A 55 -5.86 12.61 5.20
CA PHE A 55 -4.98 13.59 5.85
C PHE A 55 -4.32 13.03 7.11
N ASP A 56 -5.04 12.19 7.87
CA ASP A 56 -4.45 11.48 9.00
C ASP A 56 -3.31 10.55 8.52
N ALA A 57 -3.53 9.84 7.40
CA ALA A 57 -2.55 8.91 6.83
C ALA A 57 -1.25 9.60 6.37
N ILE A 58 -1.34 10.74 5.67
CA ILE A 58 -0.15 11.51 5.24
C ILE A 58 0.53 12.22 6.41
N ALA A 59 -0.23 12.68 7.42
CA ALA A 59 0.33 13.23 8.64
C ALA A 59 1.10 12.16 9.42
N TYR A 60 0.60 10.91 9.41
CA TYR A 60 1.28 9.76 9.98
C TYR A 60 2.57 9.46 9.22
N ALA A 61 2.58 9.53 7.89
CA ALA A 61 3.80 9.33 7.10
C ALA A 61 4.90 10.36 7.45
N ASN A 62 4.55 11.63 7.66
CA ASN A 62 5.50 12.63 8.16
C ASN A 62 5.99 12.29 9.58
N GLU A 63 5.10 11.84 10.47
CA GLU A 63 5.47 11.40 11.83
C GLU A 63 6.43 10.21 11.81
N ALA A 64 6.15 9.20 10.97
CA ALA A 64 7.03 8.07 10.77
C ALA A 64 8.41 8.52 10.25
N SER A 65 8.45 9.53 9.38
CA SER A 65 9.71 10.09 8.87
C SER A 65 10.52 10.77 9.97
N ARG A 66 9.87 11.52 10.87
CA ARG A 66 10.52 12.15 12.03
C ARG A 66 11.05 11.14 13.04
N ARG A 67 10.37 10.00 13.19
CA ARG A 67 10.72 8.94 14.14
C ARG A 67 11.71 7.92 13.61
N HIS A 68 11.94 7.90 12.30
CA HIS A 68 12.96 7.05 11.69
C HIS A 68 14.34 7.45 12.23
N GLU A 69 15.23 6.47 12.38
CA GLU A 69 16.61 6.69 12.81
C GLU A 69 17.58 6.26 11.68
N PRO A 70 18.36 7.17 11.08
CA PRO A 70 18.37 8.62 11.33
C PRO A 70 17.11 9.32 10.78
N PRO A 71 16.71 10.49 11.30
CA PRO A 71 15.52 11.21 10.84
C PRO A 71 15.49 11.41 9.32
N LEU A 72 14.33 11.16 8.71
CA LEU A 72 14.11 11.34 7.28
C LEU A 72 13.38 12.66 7.00
N ALA A 73 13.52 13.15 5.77
CA ALA A 73 12.77 14.31 5.31
C ALA A 73 11.26 14.01 5.28
N GLU A 74 10.43 14.97 5.66
CA GLU A 74 8.98 14.86 5.52
C GLU A 74 8.55 14.98 4.06
N CYS A 75 7.59 14.15 3.63
CA CYS A 75 7.14 14.14 2.23
C CYS A 75 6.00 15.09 1.93
N TYR A 76 5.25 15.50 2.94
CA TYR A 76 4.08 16.33 2.77
C TYR A 76 4.25 17.66 3.50
N VAL A 77 3.87 18.75 2.85
CA VAL A 77 3.66 20.03 3.52
C VAL A 77 2.16 20.21 3.67
N LEU A 78 1.72 20.32 4.92
CA LEU A 78 0.32 20.37 5.32
C LEU A 78 0.02 21.76 5.90
N GLU A 79 -1.00 22.44 5.36
CA GLU A 79 -1.35 23.80 5.79
C GLU A 79 -2.85 23.91 6.08
N GLY A 80 -3.18 24.74 7.10
CA GLY A 80 -4.54 24.95 7.57
C GLY A 80 -5.23 23.65 7.93
N CYS A 81 -4.59 22.84 8.78
CA CYS A 81 -5.14 21.58 9.25
C CYS A 81 -6.02 21.77 10.47
N GLU A 82 -7.19 21.14 10.46
CA GLU A 82 -8.19 21.17 11.51
C GLU A 82 -8.60 19.74 11.91
N GLY A 83 -9.27 19.62 13.04
CA GLY A 83 -9.70 18.35 13.61
C GLY A 83 -8.62 17.68 14.47
N VAL A 84 -8.88 16.42 14.85
CA VAL A 84 -8.01 15.65 15.74
C VAL A 84 -7.23 14.61 14.92
N ARG A 85 -5.92 14.54 15.12
CA ARG A 85 -5.04 13.57 14.44
C ARG A 85 -5.50 12.14 14.72
N GLY A 86 -5.85 11.44 13.65
CA GLY A 86 -6.34 10.07 13.64
C GLY A 86 -7.82 9.90 13.94
N ALA A 87 -8.55 11.01 14.04
CA ALA A 87 -9.99 11.02 14.19
C ALA A 87 -10.65 11.92 13.12
N GLY A 88 -10.11 11.92 11.90
CA GLY A 88 -10.70 12.61 10.74
C GLY A 88 -10.18 14.02 10.51
N SER A 89 -8.89 14.25 10.69
CA SER A 89 -8.32 15.58 10.39
C SER A 89 -8.49 15.94 8.91
N LYS A 90 -8.50 17.24 8.60
CA LYS A 90 -8.54 17.78 7.24
C LYS A 90 -7.56 18.93 7.11
N CYS A 91 -6.85 19.04 5.99
CA CYS A 91 -6.03 20.21 5.67
C CYS A 91 -6.57 20.95 4.44
N THR A 92 -6.49 22.27 4.45
CA THR A 92 -6.94 23.12 3.33
C THR A 92 -5.98 23.11 2.14
N ARG A 93 -4.68 22.88 2.38
CA ARG A 93 -3.68 22.73 1.32
C ARG A 93 -2.69 21.62 1.66
N VAL A 94 -2.38 20.82 0.65
CA VAL A 94 -1.37 19.76 0.68
C VAL A 94 -0.52 19.86 -0.56
N ARG A 95 0.80 19.75 -0.39
CA ARG A 95 1.75 19.60 -1.49
C ARG A 95 2.86 18.64 -1.09
N ALA A 96 3.54 18.08 -2.08
CA ALA A 96 4.78 17.36 -1.81
C ALA A 96 5.85 18.38 -1.32
N ALA A 97 6.73 17.93 -0.43
CA ALA A 97 7.89 18.70 -0.01
C ALA A 97 8.89 18.91 -1.17
N PRO A 98 9.33 17.84 -1.88
CA PRO A 98 9.90 17.98 -3.23
C PRO A 98 8.83 18.32 -4.28
N GLU A 99 9.25 18.63 -5.52
CA GLU A 99 8.32 19.00 -6.60
C GLU A 99 7.35 17.86 -6.97
N ASN A 100 7.80 16.60 -6.85
CA ASN A 100 6.96 15.43 -7.04
C ASN A 100 7.15 14.40 -5.92
N VAL A 101 6.10 13.61 -5.67
CA VAL A 101 6.08 12.61 -4.58
C VAL A 101 7.17 11.53 -4.73
N TYR A 102 7.59 11.25 -5.96
CA TYR A 102 8.59 10.22 -6.26
C TYR A 102 10.01 10.59 -5.84
N GLU A 103 10.32 11.88 -5.68
CA GLU A 103 11.63 12.33 -5.20
C GLU A 103 11.77 12.29 -3.68
N CYS A 104 10.67 12.11 -2.94
CA CYS A 104 10.73 12.16 -1.50
C CYS A 104 11.37 10.90 -0.90
N ARG A 105 12.41 11.10 -0.09
CA ARG A 105 13.17 10.04 0.60
C ARG A 105 12.65 9.69 2.00
N GLY A 106 11.62 10.38 2.47
CA GLY A 106 10.88 10.03 3.68
C GLY A 106 9.81 8.99 3.42
N TYR A 107 9.06 8.67 4.47
CA TYR A 107 7.85 7.89 4.35
C TYR A 107 6.72 8.71 3.76
N ARG A 108 5.93 8.04 2.93
CA ARG A 108 4.77 8.56 2.23
C ARG A 108 3.76 7.45 1.97
N LEU A 109 2.58 7.80 1.50
CA LEU A 109 1.72 6.81 0.86
C LEU A 109 2.35 6.39 -0.48
N PRO A 110 2.17 5.12 -0.89
CA PRO A 110 2.52 4.74 -2.25
C PRO A 110 1.65 5.51 -3.24
N THR A 111 2.19 5.76 -4.42
CA THR A 111 1.34 6.13 -5.55
C THR A 111 0.49 4.93 -5.94
N GLU A 112 -0.62 5.17 -6.62
CA GLU A 112 -1.44 4.08 -7.17
C GLU A 112 -0.60 3.17 -8.09
N ALA A 113 0.32 3.76 -8.82
CA ALA A 113 1.23 3.08 -9.71
C ALA A 113 2.21 2.15 -8.96
N GLU A 114 2.82 2.65 -7.89
CA GLU A 114 3.69 1.85 -7.02
C GLU A 114 2.91 0.74 -6.32
N TRP A 115 1.71 1.05 -5.84
CA TRP A 115 0.84 0.10 -5.18
C TRP A 115 0.50 -1.07 -6.11
N GLU A 116 0.07 -0.82 -7.35
CA GLU A 116 -0.25 -1.89 -8.29
C GLU A 116 1.00 -2.70 -8.67
N TYR A 117 2.11 -2.03 -8.92
CA TYR A 117 3.38 -2.68 -9.25
C TYR A 117 3.82 -3.63 -8.14
N ALA A 118 3.76 -3.16 -6.89
CA ALA A 118 4.10 -3.94 -5.70
C ALA A 118 3.11 -5.08 -5.47
N ALA A 119 1.79 -4.83 -5.60
CA ALA A 119 0.75 -5.85 -5.42
C ALA A 119 0.91 -7.00 -6.42
N ARG A 120 1.23 -6.67 -7.67
CA ARG A 120 1.48 -7.67 -8.73
C ARG A 120 2.70 -8.52 -8.43
N ALA A 121 3.82 -7.94 -7.98
CA ALA A 121 5.08 -8.65 -7.78
C ALA A 121 5.47 -9.56 -8.98
N GLY A 122 5.20 -9.10 -10.21
CA GLY A 122 5.42 -9.85 -11.45
C GLY A 122 4.22 -10.66 -11.96
N ALA A 123 3.18 -10.86 -11.17
CA ALA A 123 1.95 -11.55 -11.58
C ALA A 123 1.17 -10.77 -12.64
N ARG A 124 0.61 -11.52 -13.61
CA ARG A 124 -0.21 -10.98 -14.71
C ARG A 124 -1.70 -11.33 -14.58
N THR A 125 -2.07 -11.99 -13.49
CA THR A 125 -3.43 -12.40 -13.17
C THR A 125 -4.14 -11.33 -12.31
N PRO A 126 -5.48 -11.41 -12.15
CA PRO A 126 -6.22 -10.50 -11.27
C PRO A 126 -5.82 -10.60 -9.79
N TYR A 127 -5.39 -11.77 -9.34
CA TYR A 127 -4.85 -12.00 -8.00
C TYR A 127 -3.39 -12.40 -8.12
N TYR A 128 -2.53 -11.99 -7.18
CA TYR A 128 -1.11 -12.39 -7.20
C TYR A 128 -0.90 -13.89 -6.93
N THR A 129 -1.93 -14.58 -6.44
CA THR A 129 -1.98 -16.02 -6.21
C THR A 129 -2.53 -16.83 -7.39
N GLY A 130 -3.12 -16.20 -8.41
CA GLY A 130 -3.66 -16.89 -9.58
C GLY A 130 -4.82 -16.19 -10.29
N PRO A 131 -5.46 -16.88 -11.27
CA PRO A 131 -6.57 -16.33 -12.04
C PRO A 131 -7.85 -16.19 -11.20
N MET A 132 -8.81 -15.42 -11.71
CA MET A 132 -10.19 -15.43 -11.25
C MET A 132 -10.95 -16.52 -12.01
N LEU A 133 -11.69 -17.39 -11.32
CA LEU A 133 -12.27 -18.60 -11.94
C LEU A 133 -13.71 -18.44 -12.42
N ALA A 134 -14.37 -17.33 -12.08
CA ALA A 134 -15.75 -16.96 -12.41
C ALA A 134 -16.82 -17.58 -11.48
N LYS A 135 -17.27 -16.77 -10.51
CA LYS A 135 -18.59 -16.07 -10.48
C LYS A 135 -18.43 -14.84 -9.58
N SER A 136 -17.78 -13.78 -10.06
CA SER A 136 -17.38 -12.66 -9.20
C SER A 136 -18.53 -11.69 -8.83
N TYR A 137 -19.70 -11.83 -9.44
CA TYR A 137 -20.89 -11.06 -9.10
C TYR A 137 -22.15 -11.75 -9.59
N ASP A 138 -22.92 -12.30 -8.66
CA ASP A 138 -24.33 -12.62 -8.85
C ASP A 138 -25.10 -11.78 -7.81
N PRO A 139 -25.90 -10.77 -8.22
CA PRO A 139 -26.61 -9.92 -7.28
C PRO A 139 -27.70 -10.67 -6.49
N THR A 140 -28.00 -11.93 -6.87
CA THR A 140 -28.95 -12.79 -6.17
C THR A 140 -28.30 -13.68 -5.11
N VAL A 141 -26.97 -13.71 -5.05
CA VAL A 141 -26.20 -14.54 -4.14
C VAL A 141 -25.48 -13.65 -3.13
N GLU A 142 -25.57 -14.03 -1.87
CA GLU A 142 -24.86 -13.33 -0.80
C GLU A 142 -23.36 -13.45 -1.01
N CYS A 143 -22.63 -12.36 -0.73
CA CYS A 143 -21.20 -12.28 -1.04
C CYS A 143 -20.40 -13.43 -0.40
N HIS A 144 -20.81 -13.90 0.78
CA HIS A 144 -20.14 -14.97 1.52
C HIS A 144 -20.27 -16.37 0.92
N GLU A 145 -21.10 -16.55 -0.10
CA GLU A 145 -21.26 -17.82 -0.83
C GLU A 145 -20.41 -17.88 -2.11
N LEU A 146 -19.75 -16.77 -2.49
CA LEU A 146 -18.98 -16.62 -3.73
C LEU A 146 -17.47 -16.78 -3.48
N SER A 147 -17.07 -17.94 -2.94
CA SER A 147 -15.66 -18.28 -2.71
C SER A 147 -14.86 -18.28 -4.02
N GLU A 148 -13.68 -17.66 -3.98
CA GLU A 148 -12.71 -17.61 -5.08
C GLU A 148 -11.39 -18.19 -4.56
N PRO A 149 -11.06 -19.47 -4.85
CA PRO A 149 -9.97 -20.20 -4.19
C PRO A 149 -8.60 -19.54 -4.25
N PHE A 150 -8.30 -18.81 -5.33
CA PHE A 150 -7.06 -18.05 -5.45
C PHE A 150 -7.06 -16.83 -4.54
N LEU A 151 -8.19 -16.12 -4.42
CA LEU A 151 -8.33 -14.98 -3.53
C LEU A 151 -8.40 -15.41 -2.05
N ASP A 152 -9.04 -16.54 -1.74
CA ASP A 152 -9.18 -17.06 -0.37
C ASP A 152 -7.83 -17.24 0.34
N ARG A 153 -6.77 -17.57 -0.42
CA ARG A 153 -5.40 -17.70 0.08
C ARG A 153 -4.73 -16.36 0.36
N ALA A 154 -5.08 -15.34 -0.40
CA ALA A 154 -4.43 -14.02 -0.41
C ALA A 154 -5.13 -13.00 0.50
N ALA A 155 -6.44 -13.13 0.72
CA ALA A 155 -7.26 -12.01 1.16
C ALA A 155 -8.27 -12.35 2.26
N TRP A 156 -8.52 -11.35 3.10
CA TRP A 156 -9.72 -11.22 3.91
C TRP A 156 -10.73 -10.34 3.17
N TYR A 157 -11.70 -10.95 2.49
CA TYR A 157 -12.76 -10.23 1.75
C TYR A 157 -14.14 -10.73 2.22
N CYS A 158 -15.24 -10.31 1.59
CA CYS A 158 -16.60 -10.58 2.10
C CYS A 158 -16.91 -12.06 2.40
N VAL A 159 -16.21 -13.00 1.75
CA VAL A 159 -16.30 -14.44 2.05
C VAL A 159 -15.47 -14.80 3.27
N THR A 160 -14.15 -14.64 3.18
CA THR A 160 -13.23 -15.16 4.19
C THR A 160 -13.25 -14.34 5.49
N ALA A 161 -13.65 -13.07 5.45
CA ALA A 161 -13.67 -12.19 6.62
C ALA A 161 -14.94 -12.30 7.47
N THR A 162 -16.00 -12.91 6.93
CA THR A 162 -17.32 -12.99 7.56
C THR A 162 -17.41 -14.16 8.54
N ILE A 163 -17.84 -13.88 9.76
CA ILE A 163 -18.13 -14.87 10.79
C ILE A 163 -19.62 -15.19 10.71
N LEU A 164 -19.98 -16.25 9.98
CA LEU A 164 -21.39 -16.58 9.65
C LEU A 164 -22.29 -16.70 10.89
N ALA A 165 -21.80 -17.33 11.96
CA ALA A 165 -22.56 -17.50 13.21
C ALA A 165 -22.92 -16.16 13.89
N GLN A 166 -22.14 -15.11 13.64
CA GLN A 166 -22.35 -13.78 14.21
C GLN A 166 -22.95 -12.81 13.20
N ARG A 167 -23.01 -13.18 11.91
CA ARG A 167 -23.30 -12.29 10.78
C ARG A 167 -22.48 -11.01 10.82
N THR A 168 -21.21 -11.11 11.23
CA THR A 168 -20.29 -9.98 11.31
C THR A 168 -19.09 -10.15 10.38
N THR A 169 -18.64 -9.03 9.83
CA THR A 169 -17.45 -8.97 8.97
C THR A 169 -16.39 -8.11 9.63
N THR A 170 -15.19 -8.64 9.84
CA THR A 170 -14.12 -7.93 10.56
C THR A 170 -12.79 -8.02 9.87
N THR A 171 -12.02 -6.92 9.88
CA THR A 171 -10.58 -6.96 9.59
C THR A 171 -9.88 -7.98 10.49
N LYS A 172 -8.68 -8.42 10.10
CA LYS A 172 -7.88 -9.40 10.83
C LYS A 172 -6.50 -8.83 11.13
N PRO A 173 -5.78 -9.41 12.11
CA PRO A 173 -4.36 -9.17 12.27
C PRO A 173 -3.62 -9.30 10.94
N VAL A 174 -2.69 -8.38 10.70
CA VAL A 174 -1.89 -8.36 9.49
C VAL A 174 -1.07 -9.65 9.34
N MET A 175 -0.68 -9.98 8.09
CA MET A 175 0.21 -11.09 7.76
C MET A 175 -0.35 -12.48 8.13
N THR A 176 -1.67 -12.65 8.03
CA THR A 176 -2.36 -13.92 8.34
C THR A 176 -2.82 -14.69 7.10
N LYS A 177 -2.51 -14.19 5.90
CA LYS A 177 -2.75 -14.82 4.59
C LYS A 177 -1.43 -14.99 3.83
N GLU A 178 -1.47 -15.63 2.66
CA GLU A 178 -0.27 -15.82 1.84
C GLU A 178 0.23 -14.46 1.30
N PRO A 179 1.55 -14.19 1.36
CA PRO A 179 2.11 -12.99 0.74
C PRO A 179 2.23 -13.15 -0.77
N ASN A 180 2.46 -12.04 -1.47
CA ASN A 180 2.84 -12.08 -2.89
C ASN A 180 4.31 -12.48 -3.10
N GLY A 181 4.75 -12.54 -4.36
CA GLY A 181 6.11 -12.97 -4.73
C GLY A 181 7.26 -12.11 -4.18
N TRP A 182 6.98 -10.93 -3.59
CA TRP A 182 7.97 -10.08 -2.93
C TRP A 182 7.84 -10.06 -1.41
N GLY A 183 6.97 -10.90 -0.84
CA GLY A 183 6.79 -11.00 0.60
C GLY A 183 5.86 -9.92 1.18
N LEU A 184 5.06 -9.22 0.35
CA LEU A 184 4.06 -8.26 0.82
C LEU A 184 2.75 -8.97 1.13
N PHE A 185 2.22 -8.75 2.32
CA PHE A 185 0.97 -9.32 2.82
C PHE A 185 -0.17 -8.33 2.69
N ASP A 186 -1.39 -8.88 2.63
CA ASP A 186 -2.64 -8.11 2.68
C ASP A 186 -2.72 -7.03 1.58
N MET A 187 -1.98 -7.20 0.48
CA MET A 187 -2.11 -6.33 -0.71
C MET A 187 -3.50 -6.50 -1.36
N LEU A 188 -4.26 -7.53 -0.97
CA LEU A 188 -5.62 -7.79 -1.41
C LEU A 188 -6.47 -8.11 -0.17
N GLY A 189 -7.58 -7.39 0.01
CA GLY A 189 -8.48 -7.57 1.15
C GLY A 189 -7.94 -6.97 2.45
N ASN A 190 -8.48 -7.45 3.57
CA ASN A 190 -8.34 -6.88 4.91
C ASN A 190 -8.83 -5.43 4.96
N VAL A 191 -7.98 -4.44 4.71
CA VAL A 191 -8.44 -3.06 4.48
C VAL A 191 -8.12 -2.61 3.06
N ALA A 192 -9.02 -1.85 2.46
CA ALA A 192 -8.61 -1.07 1.31
C ALA A 192 -7.53 -0.06 1.76
N GLU A 193 -6.68 0.37 0.84
CA GLU A 193 -5.52 1.20 1.20
C GLU A 193 -5.54 2.54 0.47
N TRP A 194 -5.39 3.62 1.23
CA TRP A 194 -5.14 4.94 0.67
C TRP A 194 -3.83 4.97 -0.13
N THR A 195 -3.88 5.66 -1.27
CA THR A 195 -2.71 6.02 -2.08
C THR A 195 -2.54 7.53 -2.08
N SER A 196 -1.39 8.04 -2.53
CA SER A 196 -1.18 9.49 -2.64
C SER A 196 -2.08 10.18 -3.68
N ASP A 197 -2.57 9.40 -4.65
CA ASP A 197 -3.20 9.90 -5.86
C ASP A 197 -4.61 10.45 -5.60
N GLU A 198 -4.93 11.53 -6.30
CA GLU A 198 -6.33 11.90 -6.51
C GLU A 198 -7.02 10.87 -7.39
N TYR A 199 -8.32 10.67 -7.16
CA TYR A 199 -9.09 9.75 -7.97
C TYR A 199 -9.54 10.39 -9.27
N VAL A 200 -8.89 10.00 -10.38
CA VAL A 200 -9.18 10.50 -11.73
C VAL A 200 -10.10 9.58 -12.56
N GLY A 201 -10.99 8.82 -11.91
CA GLY A 201 -12.02 8.03 -12.60
C GLY A 201 -11.44 6.84 -13.38
N LEU A 202 -11.39 6.92 -14.72
CA LEU A 202 -10.97 5.82 -15.61
C LEU A 202 -9.48 5.45 -15.53
N GLY A 203 -8.69 6.20 -14.74
CA GLY A 203 -7.27 5.96 -14.56
C GLY A 203 -6.44 6.53 -15.70
N PHE A 204 -5.22 6.02 -15.84
CA PHE A 204 -4.32 6.45 -16.92
C PHE A 204 -4.82 5.90 -18.26
N ARG A 205 -4.91 6.77 -19.28
CA ARG A 205 -5.30 6.38 -20.65
C ARG A 205 -4.24 5.44 -21.25
N ALA A 206 -4.45 4.94 -22.47
CA ALA A 206 -3.41 4.20 -23.16
C ALA A 206 -2.22 5.13 -23.50
N GLY A 207 -1.01 4.76 -23.08
CA GLY A 207 0.20 5.52 -23.38
C GLY A 207 1.40 5.13 -22.52
N PRO A 208 2.60 5.61 -22.87
CA PRO A 208 3.73 5.53 -21.96
C PRO A 208 3.52 6.52 -20.81
N TYR A 209 3.51 6.01 -19.60
CA TYR A 209 3.55 6.80 -18.37
C TYR A 209 4.82 6.46 -17.63
N THR A 210 5.62 7.48 -17.32
CA THR A 210 6.74 7.39 -16.38
C THR A 210 6.30 8.08 -15.10
N ASP A 211 6.33 7.34 -14.00
CA ASP A 211 6.01 7.86 -12.65
C ASP A 211 4.72 8.69 -12.63
N PRO A 212 3.53 8.16 -12.99
CA PRO A 212 2.32 8.98 -13.02
C PRO A 212 1.77 9.24 -11.61
N GLY A 213 0.91 10.26 -11.44
CA GLY A 213 0.40 10.61 -10.10
C GLY A 213 1.38 11.45 -9.26
N GLN A 214 2.32 12.13 -9.92
CA GLN A 214 3.39 12.93 -9.29
C GLN A 214 2.89 14.05 -8.38
N ALA A 215 1.83 14.71 -8.82
CA ALA A 215 1.29 15.90 -8.19
C ALA A 215 0.21 15.54 -7.17
N LEU A 216 0.35 16.07 -5.96
CA LEU A 216 -0.70 16.06 -4.96
C LEU A 216 -1.61 17.25 -5.23
N GLY A 217 -2.89 17.01 -5.51
CA GLY A 217 -3.88 18.08 -5.49
C GLY A 217 -4.68 18.08 -4.18
N ALA A 218 -5.60 19.02 -4.06
CA ALA A 218 -6.49 19.21 -2.91
C ALA A 218 -7.91 18.67 -3.16
N GLY A 219 -8.09 17.82 -4.17
CA GLY A 219 -9.36 17.21 -4.52
C GLY A 219 -9.97 16.40 -3.37
N ASP A 220 -11.30 16.39 -3.33
CA ASP A 220 -12.02 15.76 -2.23
C ASP A 220 -12.07 14.22 -2.34
N VAL A 221 -11.69 13.65 -3.49
CA VAL A 221 -11.74 12.20 -3.74
C VAL A 221 -10.32 11.67 -3.96
N ARG A 222 -9.96 10.67 -3.15
CA ARG A 222 -8.66 10.01 -3.16
C ARG A 222 -8.79 8.59 -3.65
N THR A 223 -7.73 8.09 -4.26
CA THR A 223 -7.68 6.72 -4.76
C THR A 223 -7.41 5.76 -3.61
N LYS A 224 -8.18 4.67 -3.57
CA LYS A 224 -7.93 3.51 -2.71
C LYS A 224 -7.84 2.22 -3.53
N ARG A 225 -7.10 1.25 -3.00
CA ARG A 225 -6.72 0.00 -3.70
C ARG A 225 -6.91 -1.24 -2.84
N GLY A 226 -6.82 -2.42 -3.47
CA GLY A 226 -6.77 -3.72 -2.79
C GLY A 226 -8.10 -4.34 -2.37
N GLY A 227 -9.14 -3.54 -2.19
CA GLY A 227 -10.39 -4.02 -1.59
C GLY A 227 -10.21 -4.29 -0.09
N GLY A 228 -11.30 -4.57 0.61
CA GLY A 228 -11.27 -4.84 2.05
C GLY A 228 -12.25 -5.93 2.44
N VAL A 229 -12.47 -6.09 3.75
CA VAL A 229 -13.31 -7.16 4.29
C VAL A 229 -14.75 -7.19 3.78
N THR A 230 -15.30 -6.08 3.30
CA THR A 230 -16.65 -6.01 2.71
C THR A 230 -16.67 -6.07 1.19
N SER A 231 -15.50 -6.18 0.53
CA SER A 231 -15.39 -6.17 -0.93
C SER A 231 -15.69 -7.55 -1.52
N SER A 232 -16.37 -7.55 -2.68
CA SER A 232 -16.54 -8.75 -3.50
C SER A 232 -15.23 -9.16 -4.17
N ALA A 233 -15.13 -10.39 -4.65
CA ALA A 233 -13.90 -10.88 -5.27
C ALA A 233 -13.47 -10.08 -6.52
N GLY A 234 -14.42 -9.52 -7.28
CA GLY A 234 -14.13 -8.65 -8.43
C GLY A 234 -13.59 -7.28 -8.01
N ALA A 235 -13.98 -6.79 -6.83
CA ALA A 235 -13.49 -5.53 -6.26
C ALA A 235 -12.14 -5.69 -5.53
N THR A 236 -11.69 -6.93 -5.32
CA THR A 236 -10.45 -7.29 -4.62
C THR A 236 -9.39 -7.82 -5.61
N THR A 237 -9.24 -7.17 -6.76
CA THR A 237 -8.20 -7.49 -7.76
C THR A 237 -7.08 -6.47 -7.73
N VAL A 238 -5.87 -6.88 -8.14
CA VAL A 238 -4.68 -5.98 -8.16
C VAL A 238 -4.89 -4.72 -8.98
N SER A 239 -5.78 -4.75 -9.97
CA SER A 239 -6.09 -3.61 -10.84
C SER A 239 -7.35 -2.84 -10.46
N PHE A 240 -8.17 -3.30 -9.49
CA PHE A 240 -9.45 -2.64 -9.20
C PHE A 240 -9.28 -1.28 -8.48
N ARG A 241 -9.76 -0.21 -9.11
CA ARG A 241 -9.57 1.18 -8.65
C ARG A 241 -10.87 1.70 -8.07
N LEU A 242 -10.82 2.32 -6.90
CA LEU A 242 -11.95 3.05 -6.34
C LEU A 242 -11.55 4.42 -5.83
N GLY A 243 -12.45 5.38 -6.01
CA GLY A 243 -12.40 6.65 -5.30
C GLY A 243 -13.12 6.54 -3.97
N ALA A 244 -12.65 7.29 -2.99
CA ALA A 244 -13.37 7.57 -1.77
C ALA A 244 -13.17 9.03 -1.39
N THR A 245 -14.19 9.65 -0.78
CA THR A 245 -14.02 10.95 -0.14
C THR A 245 -12.91 10.85 0.91
N TRP A 246 -12.08 11.88 1.03
CA TRP A 246 -10.91 11.90 1.93
C TRP A 246 -11.19 11.56 3.41
N ASP A 247 -12.45 11.61 3.83
CA ASP A 247 -12.89 11.41 5.21
C ASP A 247 -12.79 9.94 5.67
N ARG A 248 -13.08 9.70 6.95
CA ARG A 248 -12.96 8.42 7.63
C ARG A 248 -13.90 7.38 7.02
N ILE A 249 -13.34 6.22 6.73
CA ILE A 249 -14.10 5.08 6.23
C ILE A 249 -13.71 3.85 7.05
N GLN A 250 -14.73 3.11 7.47
CA GLN A 250 -14.56 1.82 8.14
C GLN A 250 -13.86 0.83 7.21
N ALA A 251 -12.89 0.07 7.73
CA ALA A 251 -12.08 -0.87 6.96
C ALA A 251 -11.33 -0.26 5.75
N LEU A 252 -10.94 1.02 5.85
CA LEU A 252 -9.97 1.68 4.98
C LEU A 252 -8.77 2.11 5.84
N GLY A 253 -7.59 1.64 5.46
CA GLY A 253 -6.32 1.97 6.10
C GLY A 253 -5.30 2.39 5.04
N PHE A 254 -4.03 2.07 5.25
CA PHE A 254 -2.95 2.39 4.34
C PHE A 254 -1.68 1.62 4.70
N ARG A 255 -0.70 1.63 3.80
CA ARG A 255 0.69 1.26 4.07
C ARG A 255 1.63 2.37 3.66
N LEU A 256 2.85 2.33 4.19
CA LEU A 256 3.89 3.29 3.85
C LEU A 256 4.72 2.82 2.64
N ALA A 257 5.25 3.78 1.91
CA ALA A 257 6.29 3.60 0.91
C ALA A 257 7.35 4.71 1.07
N ARG A 258 8.53 4.48 0.48
CA ARG A 258 9.63 5.45 0.51
C ARG A 258 10.53 5.29 -0.70
N THR A 259 10.92 6.39 -1.33
CA THR A 259 11.89 6.35 -2.43
C THR A 259 13.30 6.12 -1.89
N LEU A 260 14.00 5.18 -2.50
CA LEU A 260 15.38 4.86 -2.19
C LEU A 260 16.35 5.67 -3.06
N PRO A 261 17.52 6.05 -2.53
CA PRO A 261 18.55 6.68 -3.34
C PRO A 261 18.97 5.76 -4.50
N PRO A 262 19.50 6.33 -5.60
CA PRO A 262 20.12 5.54 -6.66
C PRO A 262 21.19 4.61 -6.07
N PRO A 263 21.44 3.43 -6.67
CA PRO A 263 22.51 2.57 -6.20
C PRO A 263 23.82 3.36 -6.24
N SER A 264 24.52 3.42 -5.11
CA SER A 264 25.90 3.91 -5.11
C SER A 264 26.67 3.08 -6.14
N ARG A 265 27.28 3.75 -7.13
CA ARG A 265 28.20 3.07 -8.03
C ARG A 265 29.22 2.35 -7.16
N CYS A 266 29.41 1.04 -7.36
CA CYS A 266 30.60 0.39 -6.82
C CYS A 266 31.80 1.25 -7.25
N PRO A 267 32.71 1.61 -6.33
CA PRO A 267 33.97 2.19 -6.74
C PRO A 267 34.55 1.26 -7.81
N ARG A 268 34.76 1.79 -9.03
CA ARG A 268 35.61 1.06 -9.98
C ARG A 268 36.91 0.82 -9.21
N PRO A 269 37.47 -0.41 -9.22
CA PRO A 269 38.83 -0.59 -8.76
C PRO A 269 39.65 0.48 -9.47
N GLU A 270 40.32 1.34 -8.71
CA GLU A 270 41.27 2.26 -9.30
C GLU A 270 42.16 1.40 -10.19
N ALA A 271 42.17 1.73 -11.48
CA ALA A 271 43.11 1.12 -12.39
C ALA A 271 44.48 1.44 -11.79
N LYS A 272 45.08 0.48 -11.08
CA LYS A 272 46.47 0.57 -10.68
C LYS A 272 47.21 0.97 -11.93
N ARG A 273 47.76 2.19 -11.96
CA ARG A 273 48.69 2.61 -13.00
C ARG A 273 49.70 1.47 -13.08
N ALA A 274 49.71 0.79 -14.22
CA ALA A 274 50.68 -0.24 -14.49
C ALA A 274 52.05 0.43 -14.39
N SER A 275 52.73 0.24 -13.26
CA SER A 275 54.18 0.26 -13.25
C SER A 275 54.59 -0.91 -14.14
N SER A 276 55.36 -0.56 -15.17
CA SER A 276 55.96 -1.43 -16.16
C SER A 276 56.46 -2.75 -15.55
N PRO A 277 55.98 -3.92 -16.02
CA PRO A 277 56.56 -5.18 -15.61
C PRO A 277 57.82 -5.44 -16.45
N THR A 278 58.97 -5.50 -15.78
CA THR A 278 60.11 -6.26 -16.27
C THR A 278 59.73 -7.73 -16.31
N SER A 279 59.85 -8.31 -17.51
CA SER A 279 59.99 -9.73 -17.86
C SER A 279 59.86 -10.78 -16.74
N SER A 280 58.90 -11.70 -16.86
CA SER A 280 59.16 -13.08 -17.35
C SER A 280 57.94 -14.01 -17.17
N SER A 281 57.66 -14.79 -18.23
CA SER A 281 56.94 -16.09 -18.30
C SER A 281 55.40 -16.14 -18.31
N VAL A 282 54.93 -17.10 -19.14
CA VAL A 282 53.57 -17.32 -19.69
C VAL A 282 53.06 -18.69 -19.22
N THR A 283 51.76 -18.86 -18.96
CA THR A 283 51.00 -20.05 -19.42
C THR A 283 49.48 -19.77 -19.48
N LEU A 284 48.88 -19.98 -20.66
CA LEU A 284 47.44 -20.19 -20.93
C LEU A 284 47.21 -21.73 -20.94
N SER A 285 46.06 -22.36 -20.70
CA SER A 285 44.72 -22.16 -21.27
C SER A 285 43.75 -23.29 -20.77
N PRO A 286 42.59 -23.60 -21.40
CA PRO A 286 41.26 -23.75 -20.79
C PRO A 286 40.83 -25.20 -20.46
N HIS A 287 39.76 -25.40 -19.68
CA HIS A 287 38.55 -26.11 -20.11
C HIS A 287 37.52 -26.31 -18.98
N VAL A 288 36.27 -26.06 -19.39
CA VAL A 288 35.00 -26.50 -18.79
C VAL A 288 34.88 -28.03 -18.94
N PRO A 289 34.24 -28.70 -17.97
CA PRO A 289 33.02 -29.45 -18.28
C PRO A 289 31.78 -28.87 -17.59
#